data_AF-A0A8X6Y4P6-F1
#
_entry.id   AF-A0A8X6Y4P6-F1
#
_cell.length_a   1.000
_cell.length_b   1.000
_cell.length_c   1.000
_cell.angle_alpha   90.00
_cell.angle_beta   90.00
_cell.angle_gamma   90.00
#
_symmetry.space_group_name_H-M   'P 1'
#
loop_
_entity.id
_entity.type
_entity.pdbx_description
1 polymer ?
#
loop_
_entity_poly.entity_id
_entity_poly.type
_entity_poly.pdbx_seq_one_letter_code
_entity_poly.pdbx_strand_id
1 'polypeptide(L)'
;MSLSDSDLAFVGLEDHLEEIRASDAHYITQWDWSQLRNLRKINTIDIHLISMYSIEQEFPPLTSLSFLSISKAEISFVHPKAFRGLTNLKILILKENEIAEMSRSMLPNPAKELFLLDLRYLSNPLFKSMF
;
A
#
# COMPACT_ATOMS: atom_id res chain seq x y z
N MET A 1 4.69 -11.17 13.93
CA MET A 1 5.71 -10.83 14.95
C MET A 1 5.28 -9.48 15.52
N SER A 2 4.74 -9.44 16.74
CA SER A 2 4.33 -8.17 17.36
C SER A 2 5.57 -7.46 17.90
N LEU A 3 5.72 -6.17 17.59
CA LEU A 3 6.77 -5.30 18.13
C LEU A 3 6.30 -4.54 19.38
N SER A 4 5.13 -4.89 19.97
CA SER A 4 4.65 -4.30 21.22
C SER A 4 3.88 -5.30 22.10
N ASP A 5 3.76 -4.95 23.39
CA ASP A 5 2.91 -5.63 24.39
C ASP A 5 1.41 -5.25 24.27
N SER A 6 1.02 -4.54 23.20
CA SER A 6 -0.35 -4.10 22.94
C SER A 6 -0.89 -4.65 21.63
N ASP A 7 -2.19 -4.46 21.36
CA ASP A 7 -2.84 -4.82 20.09
C ASP A 7 -2.34 -4.00 18.88
N LEU A 8 -1.42 -3.04 19.10
CA LEU A 8 -0.84 -2.14 18.11
C LEU A 8 0.65 -2.36 17.97
N ALA A 9 1.13 -2.77 16.79
CA ALA A 9 2.53 -3.11 16.57
C ALA A 9 3.52 -1.93 16.75
N PHE A 10 3.07 -0.67 16.64
CA PHE A 10 3.95 0.52 16.59
C PHE A 10 3.65 1.59 17.64
N VAL A 11 3.16 1.19 18.82
CA VAL A 11 2.93 2.13 19.93
C VAL A 11 4.21 2.88 20.31
N GLY A 12 4.10 4.20 20.49
CA GLY A 12 5.21 5.10 20.84
C GLY A 12 5.96 5.68 19.63
N LEU A 13 5.67 5.19 18.43
CA LEU A 13 6.31 5.63 17.19
C LEU A 13 5.43 6.58 16.35
N GLU A 14 4.27 6.98 16.87
CA GLU A 14 3.24 7.71 16.14
C GLU A 14 3.75 9.01 15.51
N ASP A 15 4.63 9.73 16.21
CA ASP A 15 5.20 11.03 15.80
C ASP A 15 6.65 10.94 15.28
N HIS A 16 7.15 9.73 15.07
CA HIS A 16 8.58 9.52 14.77
C HIS A 16 8.82 8.63 13.57
N LEU A 17 8.01 7.60 13.37
CA LEU A 17 8.24 6.65 12.27
C LEU A 17 7.80 7.26 10.94
N GLU A 18 8.78 7.49 10.07
CA GLU A 18 8.61 8.11 8.76
C GLU A 18 8.69 7.10 7.61
N GLU A 19 9.29 5.94 7.84
CA GLU A 19 9.60 5.00 6.78
C GLU A 19 9.48 3.55 7.24
N ILE A 20 8.83 2.72 6.42
CA ILE A 20 8.78 1.27 6.56
C ILE A 20 9.32 0.67 5.27
N ARG A 21 10.36 -0.16 5.40
CA ARG A 21 10.90 -0.96 4.30
C ARG A 21 10.86 -2.44 4.67
N ALA A 22 10.41 -3.27 3.75
CA ALA A 22 10.50 -4.71 3.88
C ALA A 22 10.86 -5.33 2.54
N SER A 23 11.82 -6.25 2.58
CA SER A 23 12.28 -6.98 1.42
C SER A 23 12.56 -8.43 1.78
N ASP A 24 12.34 -9.35 0.84
CA ASP A 24 12.75 -10.76 0.99
C ASP A 24 12.07 -11.45 2.19
N ALA A 25 10.82 -11.05 2.48
CA ALA A 25 10.06 -11.50 3.64
C ALA A 25 8.99 -12.53 3.24
N HIS A 26 9.43 -13.69 2.73
CA HIS A 26 8.56 -14.73 2.17
C HIS A 26 7.57 -15.37 3.15
N TYR A 27 7.81 -15.27 4.46
CA TYR A 27 6.91 -15.80 5.48
C TYR A 27 5.77 -14.84 5.85
N ILE A 28 5.81 -13.59 5.38
CA ILE A 28 4.77 -12.59 5.63
C ILE A 28 3.81 -12.59 4.46
N THR A 29 2.78 -13.42 4.56
CA THR A 29 1.77 -13.56 3.51
C THR A 29 0.58 -12.64 3.67
N GLN A 30 0.41 -12.03 4.84
CA GLN A 30 -0.66 -11.09 5.13
C GLN A 30 -0.12 -9.89 5.89
N TRP A 31 -0.60 -8.70 5.53
CA TRP A 31 -0.26 -7.43 6.17
C TRP A 31 -1.52 -6.82 6.75
N ASP A 32 -1.54 -6.66 8.06
CA ASP A 32 -2.58 -5.91 8.75
C ASP A 32 -2.26 -4.41 8.69
N TRP A 33 -2.71 -3.75 7.63
CA TRP A 33 -2.51 -2.30 7.45
C TRP A 33 -3.14 -1.47 8.57
N SER A 34 -4.11 -2.01 9.32
CA SER A 34 -4.76 -1.31 10.43
C SER A 34 -3.79 -1.01 11.59
N GLN A 35 -2.65 -1.72 11.65
CA GLN A 35 -1.57 -1.47 12.61
C GLN A 35 -0.89 -0.11 12.40
N LEU A 36 -1.00 0.47 11.20
CA LEU A 36 -0.40 1.75 10.86
C LEU A 36 -1.29 2.94 11.21
N ARG A 37 -2.53 2.72 11.71
CA ARG A 37 -3.57 3.75 11.83
C ARG A 37 -3.22 4.98 12.66
N ASN A 38 -2.24 4.88 13.55
CA ASN A 38 -1.81 5.98 14.43
C ASN A 38 -0.50 6.66 13.97
N LEU A 39 0.15 6.17 12.91
CA LEU A 39 1.42 6.72 12.43
C LEU A 39 1.17 8.04 11.69
N ARG A 40 1.43 9.15 12.37
CA ARG A 40 1.17 10.51 11.86
C ARG A 40 2.27 11.02 10.93
N LYS A 41 3.48 10.46 11.02
CA LYS A 41 4.63 10.88 10.19
C LYS A 41 5.02 9.89 9.09
N ILE A 42 4.35 8.75 8.97
CA ILE A 42 4.70 7.76 7.94
C ILE A 42 4.57 8.39 6.55
N ASN A 43 5.68 8.44 5.84
CA ASN A 43 5.83 9.10 4.55
C ASN A 43 6.13 8.10 3.44
N THR A 44 6.89 7.06 3.76
CA THR A 44 7.35 6.05 2.80
C THR A 44 7.01 4.65 3.28
N ILE A 45 6.34 3.87 2.42
CA ILE A 45 6.20 2.42 2.55
C ILE A 45 6.74 1.80 1.28
N ASP A 46 7.84 1.06 1.39
CA ASP A 46 8.46 0.35 0.26
C ASP A 46 8.63 -1.13 0.59
N ILE A 47 7.82 -1.95 -0.09
CA ILE A 47 7.75 -3.38 0.14
C ILE A 47 7.97 -4.08 -1.20
N HIS A 48 8.94 -4.99 -1.23
CA HIS A 48 9.22 -5.74 -2.45
C HIS A 48 9.69 -7.16 -2.16
N LEU A 49 9.50 -8.07 -3.11
CA LEU A 49 9.91 -9.47 -2.96
C LEU A 49 9.29 -10.12 -1.71
N ILE A 50 7.96 -10.08 -1.62
CA ILE A 50 7.19 -10.74 -0.56
C ILE A 50 6.07 -11.58 -1.18
N SER A 51 5.42 -12.46 -0.44
CA SER A 51 4.35 -13.31 -0.99
C SER A 51 2.99 -12.90 -0.43
N MET A 52 2.52 -11.69 -0.76
CA MET A 52 1.30 -11.11 -0.19
C MET A 52 0.01 -11.61 -0.86
N TYR A 53 0.07 -11.94 -2.16
CA TYR A 53 -1.04 -12.43 -3.00
C TYR A 53 -2.23 -11.47 -3.19
N SER A 54 -2.56 -10.61 -2.23
CA SER A 54 -3.74 -9.73 -2.27
C SER A 54 -3.63 -8.52 -1.33
N ILE A 55 -4.37 -7.46 -1.65
CA ILE A 55 -4.65 -6.33 -0.76
C ILE A 55 -6.15 -6.33 -0.48
N GLU A 56 -6.58 -7.02 0.57
CA GLU A 56 -8.00 -7.25 0.84
C GLU A 56 -8.71 -6.10 1.58
N GLN A 57 -7.93 -5.21 2.21
CA GLN A 57 -8.44 -4.15 3.08
C GLN A 57 -8.08 -2.76 2.57
N GLU A 58 -8.86 -1.76 3.00
CA GLU A 58 -8.47 -0.36 2.84
C GLU A 58 -7.27 -0.05 3.75
N PHE A 59 -6.31 0.72 3.24
CA PHE A 59 -5.31 1.33 4.10
C PHE A 59 -5.98 2.30 5.06
N PRO A 60 -5.50 2.43 6.31
CA PRO A 60 -5.93 3.52 7.16
C PRO A 60 -5.62 4.87 6.48
N PRO A 61 -6.27 5.97 6.90
CA PRO A 61 -6.04 7.30 6.34
C PRO A 61 -4.65 7.82 6.73
N LEU A 62 -3.61 7.37 6.01
CA LEU A 62 -2.23 7.79 6.20
C LEU A 62 -1.99 9.09 5.42
N THR A 63 -2.47 10.20 5.97
CA THR A 63 -2.45 11.50 5.31
C THR A 63 -1.04 12.06 5.10
N SER A 64 -0.01 11.54 5.77
CA SER A 64 1.39 11.93 5.53
C SER A 64 2.08 11.09 4.44
N LEU A 65 1.48 9.98 4.02
CA LEU A 65 2.10 9.04 3.10
C LEU A 65 2.17 9.64 1.69
N SER A 66 3.38 9.79 1.16
CA SER A 66 3.61 10.32 -0.18
C SER A 66 4.14 9.27 -1.16
N PHE A 67 4.77 8.20 -0.66
CA PHE A 67 5.32 7.11 -1.47
C PHE A 67 4.81 5.76 -0.98
N LEU A 68 4.19 5.01 -1.90
CA LEU A 68 3.80 3.62 -1.68
C LEU A 68 4.31 2.75 -2.84
N SER A 69 5.15 1.77 -2.51
CA SER A 69 5.64 0.75 -3.42
C SER A 69 5.31 -0.62 -2.84
N ILE A 70 4.59 -1.43 -3.61
CA ILE A 70 4.37 -2.86 -3.35
C ILE A 70 4.62 -3.59 -4.66
N SER A 71 5.84 -4.12 -4.84
CA SER A 71 6.28 -4.72 -6.11
C SER A 71 6.78 -6.15 -5.93
N LYS A 72 6.66 -6.99 -6.95
CA LYS A 72 7.07 -8.41 -6.85
C LYS A 72 6.43 -9.09 -5.64
N ALA A 73 5.11 -8.90 -5.50
CA ALA A 73 4.34 -9.36 -4.34
C ALA A 73 3.26 -10.40 -4.67
N GLU A 74 3.23 -10.87 -5.93
CA GLU A 74 2.25 -11.83 -6.47
C GLU A 74 0.79 -11.35 -6.29
N ILE A 75 0.57 -10.03 -6.18
CA ILE A 75 -0.75 -9.48 -5.89
C ILE A 75 -1.65 -9.68 -7.11
N SER A 76 -2.73 -10.44 -6.96
CA SER A 76 -3.74 -10.65 -8.01
C SER A 76 -5.04 -9.89 -7.75
N PHE A 77 -5.36 -9.63 -6.47
CA PHE A 77 -6.55 -8.91 -6.04
C PHE A 77 -6.20 -7.64 -5.25
N VAL A 78 -6.89 -6.54 -5.55
CA VAL A 78 -6.82 -5.27 -4.82
C VAL A 78 -8.24 -4.82 -4.47
N HIS A 79 -8.46 -4.50 -3.19
CA HIS A 79 -9.75 -4.03 -2.70
C HIS A 79 -10.19 -2.77 -3.47
N PRO A 80 -11.49 -2.63 -3.86
CA PRO A 80 -11.97 -1.52 -4.71
C PRO A 80 -11.78 -0.10 -4.16
N LYS A 81 -11.37 0.02 -2.88
CA LYS A 81 -11.07 1.28 -2.17
C LYS A 81 -9.71 1.24 -1.46
N ALA A 82 -8.84 0.28 -1.80
CA ALA A 82 -7.58 0.02 -1.08
C ALA A 82 -6.80 1.29 -0.74
N PHE A 83 -6.60 2.19 -1.72
CA PHE A 83 -5.78 3.40 -1.57
C PHE A 83 -6.61 4.68 -1.42
N ARG A 84 -7.93 4.58 -1.22
CA ARG A 84 -8.85 5.74 -1.24
C ARG A 84 -8.46 6.82 -0.23
N GLY A 85 -8.02 6.41 0.97
CA GLY A 85 -7.66 7.30 2.08
C GLY A 85 -6.28 7.94 1.99
N LEU A 86 -5.45 7.56 1.01
CA LEU A 86 -4.07 8.04 0.85
C LEU A 86 -4.04 9.37 0.07
N THR A 87 -4.69 10.39 0.61
CA THR A 87 -5.03 11.64 -0.13
C THR A 87 -3.82 12.49 -0.55
N ASN A 88 -2.67 12.33 0.10
CA ASN A 88 -1.42 13.03 -0.24
C ASN A 88 -0.41 12.13 -0.99
N LEU A 89 -0.85 10.95 -1.46
CA LEU A 89 0.00 10.03 -2.19
C LEU A 89 0.45 10.66 -3.52
N LYS A 90 1.76 10.69 -3.72
CA LYS A 90 2.41 11.25 -4.92
C LYS A 90 2.83 10.17 -5.91
N ILE A 91 3.30 9.05 -5.37
CA ILE A 91 3.87 7.95 -6.11
C ILE A 91 3.22 6.64 -5.65
N LEU A 92 2.60 5.93 -6.59
CA LEU A 92 2.10 4.57 -6.40
C LEU A 92 2.80 3.62 -7.37
N ILE A 93 3.52 2.63 -6.84
CA ILE A 93 4.19 1.59 -7.62
C ILE A 93 3.60 0.24 -7.26
N LEU A 94 2.99 -0.43 -8.24
CA LEU A 94 2.43 -1.78 -8.13
C LEU A 94 3.03 -2.73 -9.18
N LYS A 95 4.19 -2.39 -9.75
CA LYS A 95 4.82 -3.13 -10.84
C LYS A 95 5.15 -4.57 -10.45
N GLU A 96 5.25 -5.44 -11.45
CA GLU A 96 5.68 -6.83 -11.29
C GLU A 96 4.78 -7.60 -10.28
N ASN A 97 3.46 -7.38 -10.38
CA ASN A 97 2.43 -8.13 -9.67
C ASN A 97 1.50 -8.82 -10.69
N GLU A 98 0.52 -9.58 -10.20
CA GLU A 98 -0.43 -10.34 -11.03
C GLU A 98 -1.79 -9.66 -11.19
N ILE A 99 -1.86 -8.35 -10.93
CA ILE A 99 -3.12 -7.59 -10.90
C ILE A 99 -3.74 -7.56 -12.28
N ALA A 100 -4.94 -8.14 -12.42
CA ALA A 100 -5.67 -8.22 -13.68
C ALA A 100 -6.67 -7.07 -13.90
N GLU A 101 -7.13 -6.42 -12.83
CA GLU A 101 -8.09 -5.32 -12.92
C GLU A 101 -7.71 -4.16 -12.02
N MET A 102 -7.81 -2.94 -12.54
CA MET A 102 -7.63 -1.71 -11.78
C MET A 102 -8.70 -0.69 -12.18
N SER A 103 -9.28 0.00 -11.20
CA SER A 103 -10.32 1.01 -11.41
C SER A 103 -10.02 2.32 -10.66
N ARG A 104 -10.63 3.43 -11.10
CA ARG A 104 -10.40 4.74 -10.48
C ARG A 104 -10.77 4.80 -9.00
N SER A 105 -11.74 4.00 -8.54
CA SER A 105 -12.20 3.97 -7.15
C SER A 105 -11.15 3.44 -6.17
N MET A 106 -10.20 2.63 -6.67
CA MET A 106 -9.12 2.06 -5.87
C MET A 106 -8.10 3.13 -5.47
N LEU A 107 -7.91 4.15 -6.31
CA LEU A 107 -6.94 5.22 -6.14
C LEU A 107 -7.42 6.30 -5.14
N PRO A 108 -6.52 7.17 -4.63
CA PRO A 108 -6.90 8.25 -3.71
C PRO A 108 -8.06 9.11 -4.21
N ASN A 109 -8.90 9.57 -3.29
CA ASN A 109 -10.05 10.42 -3.61
C ASN A 109 -10.20 11.59 -2.61
N PRO A 110 -9.79 12.82 -2.99
CA PRO A 110 -9.22 13.21 -4.28
C PRO A 110 -7.73 12.79 -4.41
N ALA A 111 -7.27 12.50 -5.63
CA ALA A 111 -5.86 12.21 -5.93
C ALA A 111 -5.15 13.47 -6.46
N LYS A 112 -5.08 14.53 -5.64
CA LYS A 112 -4.54 15.83 -6.09
C LYS A 112 -3.03 15.82 -6.31
N GLU A 113 -2.32 14.99 -5.55
CA GLU A 113 -0.86 14.96 -5.51
C GLU A 113 -0.25 13.84 -6.38
N LEU A 114 -1.08 12.88 -6.84
CA LEU A 114 -0.61 11.68 -7.54
C LEU A 114 -0.13 12.04 -8.94
N PHE A 115 1.19 11.99 -9.15
CA PHE A 115 1.82 12.27 -10.44
C PHE A 115 2.50 11.06 -11.07
N LEU A 116 2.74 9.99 -10.30
CA LEU A 116 3.33 8.76 -10.80
C LEU A 116 2.50 7.54 -10.39
N LEU A 117 2.10 6.77 -11.40
CA LEU A 117 1.44 5.48 -11.26
C LEU A 117 2.20 4.45 -12.10
N ASP A 118 2.97 3.58 -11.45
CA ASP A 118 3.74 2.52 -12.13
C ASP A 118 3.02 1.17 -12.03
N LEU A 119 2.49 0.74 -13.17
CA LEU A 119 1.75 -0.51 -13.36
C LEU A 119 2.43 -1.44 -14.38
N ARG A 120 3.74 -1.30 -14.58
CA ARG A 120 4.47 -2.13 -15.55
C ARG A 120 4.52 -3.59 -15.11
N TYR A 121 4.54 -4.51 -16.08
CA TYR A 121 4.62 -5.95 -15.84
C TYR A 121 3.47 -6.51 -14.99
N LEU A 122 2.27 -5.93 -15.13
CA LEU A 122 1.03 -6.53 -14.64
C LEU A 122 0.46 -7.55 -15.63
N SER A 123 -0.31 -8.50 -15.12
CA SER A 123 -1.05 -9.49 -15.91
C SER A 123 -2.18 -8.83 -16.72
N ASN A 124 -1.89 -8.36 -17.94
CA ASN A 124 -2.88 -7.81 -18.89
C ASN A 124 -4.01 -6.98 -18.22
N PRO A 125 -3.68 -5.87 -17.52
CA PRO A 125 -4.67 -5.17 -16.72
C PRO A 125 -5.82 -4.64 -17.59
N LEU A 126 -7.05 -5.12 -17.34
CA LEU A 126 -8.25 -4.50 -17.86
C LEU A 126 -8.47 -3.19 -17.09
N PHE A 127 -8.13 -2.08 -17.74
CA PHE A 127 -8.36 -0.74 -17.24
C PHE A 127 -9.86 -0.41 -17.33
N LYS A 128 -10.66 -0.79 -16.32
CA LYS A 128 -12.06 -0.36 -16.24
C LYS A 128 -12.11 1.11 -15.87
N SER A 129 -12.52 1.95 -16.83
CA SER A 129 -12.84 3.39 -16.67
C SER A 129 -11.82 4.17 -15.83
N MET A 130 -10.53 4.12 -16.20
CA MET A 130 -9.52 5.04 -15.68
C MET A 130 -9.57 6.42 -16.36
N PHE A 131 -10.41 6.58 -17.38
CA PHE A 131 -10.68 7.80 -18.12
C PHE A 131 -12.16 8.16 -17.97
#